data_AF-A0A921H7Z5-F1
#
_entry.id   AF-A0A921H7Z5-F1
#
_cell.length_a   1.000
_cell.length_b   1.000
_cell.length_c   1.000
_cell.angle_alpha   90.00
_cell.angle_beta   90.00
_cell.angle_gamma   90.00
#
_symmetry.space_group_name_H-M   'P 1'
#
loop_
_entity.id
_entity.type
_entity.pdbx_description
1 polymer ?
#
loop_
_entity_poly.entity_id
_entity_poly.type
_entity_poly.pdbx_seq_one_letter_code
_entity_poly.pdbx_strand_id
1 'polypeptide(L)'
;MKYFIVGYMASGKSTFGKELAKDKGLPFLDLDECVESREGRSISEIFAKEGEEYFRKREREILHEICNEADEFVLATGGGTPCFFDNMDYMNQAGTTVFLNTSPLVIVDRLKRQRADRPLLAMYSDDELEFFVREHLESRLPFYLKAKEQV
;
A
#
# COMPACT_ATOMS: atom_id res chain seq x y z
N MET A 1 -7.20 -18.41 4.72
CA MET A 1 -7.32 -17.17 5.53
C MET A 1 -6.60 -16.01 4.82
N LYS A 2 -7.26 -14.87 4.62
CA LYS A 2 -6.71 -13.71 3.88
C LYS A 2 -6.32 -12.59 4.86
N TYR A 3 -5.08 -12.10 4.76
CA TYR A 3 -4.61 -10.92 5.49
C TYR A 3 -4.25 -9.80 4.52
N PHE A 4 -4.67 -8.58 4.82
CA PHE A 4 -4.38 -7.39 4.03
C PHE A 4 -3.61 -6.38 4.88
N ILE A 5 -2.38 -6.07 4.48
CA ILE A 5 -1.55 -5.10 5.19
C ILE A 5 -1.77 -3.72 4.54
N VAL A 6 -2.32 -2.80 5.31
CA VAL A 6 -2.63 -1.44 4.89
C VAL A 6 -1.79 -0.42 5.65
N GLY A 7 -1.67 0.78 5.08
CA GLY A 7 -0.93 1.88 5.69
C GLY A 7 -0.06 2.63 4.68
N TYR A 8 0.56 3.71 5.16
CA TYR A 8 1.24 4.65 4.30
C TYR A 8 2.49 4.06 3.61
N MET A 9 2.96 4.69 2.53
CA MET A 9 4.25 4.30 1.94
C MET A 9 5.37 4.44 2.99
N ALA A 10 6.40 3.60 2.90
CA ALA A 10 7.47 3.52 3.91
C ALA A 10 7.02 3.13 5.34
N SER A 11 5.77 2.72 5.57
CA SER A 11 5.33 2.20 6.88
C SER A 11 5.94 0.83 7.22
N GLY A 12 6.44 0.08 6.22
CA GLY A 12 7.08 -1.23 6.41
C GLY A 12 6.21 -2.42 6.01
N LYS A 13 5.13 -2.19 5.25
CA LYS A 13 4.14 -3.21 4.88
C LYS A 13 4.74 -4.49 4.30
N SER A 14 5.62 -4.37 3.31
CA SER A 14 6.22 -5.55 2.68
C SER A 14 7.13 -6.32 3.64
N THR A 15 7.84 -5.64 4.55
CA THR A 15 8.64 -6.30 5.59
C THR A 15 7.76 -7.02 6.61
N PHE A 16 6.77 -6.33 7.17
CA PHE A 16 5.84 -6.90 8.13
C PHE A 16 5.04 -8.07 7.54
N GLY A 17 4.52 -7.88 6.32
CA GLY A 17 3.72 -8.89 5.62
C GLY A 17 4.52 -10.15 5.30
N LYS A 18 5.80 -10.03 4.92
CA LYS A 18 6.69 -11.20 4.71
C LYS A 18 6.91 -12.00 5.99
N GLU A 19 7.15 -11.32 7.12
CA GLU A 19 7.30 -12.00 8.42
C GLU A 19 5.98 -12.63 8.89
N LEU A 20 4.84 -11.94 8.72
CA LEU A 20 3.52 -12.50 9.03
C LEU A 20 3.22 -13.73 8.18
N ALA A 21 3.49 -13.67 6.87
CA ALA A 21 3.29 -14.78 5.96
C ALA A 21 4.11 -16.00 6.38
N LYS A 22 5.38 -15.79 6.76
CA LYS A 22 6.27 -16.83 7.27
C LYS A 22 5.75 -17.43 8.59
N ASP A 23 5.31 -16.61 9.55
CA ASP A 23 4.72 -17.08 10.81
C ASP A 23 3.46 -17.92 10.58
N LYS A 24 2.61 -17.52 9.63
CA LYS A 24 1.36 -18.22 9.31
C LYS A 24 1.50 -19.37 8.32
N GLY A 25 2.67 -19.57 7.71
CA GLY A 25 2.86 -20.53 6.62
C GLY A 25 2.02 -20.21 5.38
N LEU A 26 1.81 -18.93 5.09
CA LEU A 26 1.00 -18.43 3.97
C LEU A 26 1.88 -17.84 2.86
N PRO A 27 1.39 -17.78 1.60
CA PRO A 27 2.06 -17.02 0.55
C PRO A 27 1.99 -15.51 0.84
N PHE A 28 3.07 -14.81 0.52
CA PHE A 28 3.12 -13.35 0.54
C PHE A 28 2.98 -12.79 -0.87
N LEU A 29 2.16 -11.75 -1.02
CA LEU A 29 1.94 -11.01 -2.25
C LEU A 29 2.10 -9.51 -1.97
N ASP A 30 2.57 -8.76 -2.96
CA ASP A 30 2.57 -7.29 -2.96
C ASP A 30 1.70 -6.81 -4.12
N LEU A 31 0.67 -6.02 -3.82
CA LEU A 31 -0.32 -5.61 -4.82
C LEU A 31 0.30 -4.78 -5.93
N ASP A 32 1.26 -3.91 -5.60
CA ASP A 32 1.95 -3.08 -6.61
C ASP A 32 2.73 -3.99 -7.58
N GLU A 33 3.44 -5.00 -7.07
CA GLU A 33 4.14 -6.01 -7.89
C GLU A 33 3.16 -6.83 -8.75
N CYS A 34 2.00 -7.20 -8.20
CA CYS A 34 0.96 -7.90 -8.96
C CYS A 34 0.39 -7.04 -10.09
N VAL A 35 0.21 -5.73 -9.87
CA VAL A 35 -0.22 -4.79 -10.91
C VAL A 35 0.80 -4.73 -12.04
N GLU A 36 2.08 -4.52 -11.71
CA GLU A 36 3.15 -4.45 -12.72
C GLU A 36 3.26 -5.76 -13.50
N SER A 37 3.17 -6.90 -12.82
CA SER A 37 3.24 -8.21 -13.46
C SER A 37 2.07 -8.47 -14.42
N ARG A 38 0.85 -8.06 -14.06
CA ARG A 38 -0.34 -8.28 -14.92
C ARG A 38 -0.43 -7.28 -16.06
N GLU A 39 0.10 -6.06 -15.87
CA GLU A 39 0.14 -5.03 -16.92
C GLU A 39 1.36 -5.19 -17.85
N GLY A 40 2.41 -5.88 -17.43
CA GLY A 40 3.65 -6.05 -18.19
C GLY A 40 4.46 -4.76 -18.32
N ARG A 41 4.21 -3.77 -17.46
CA ARG A 41 4.84 -2.44 -17.42
C ARG A 41 4.86 -1.91 -15.98
N SER A 42 5.80 -1.02 -15.68
CA SER A 42 5.92 -0.45 -14.34
C SER A 42 4.75 0.50 -14.00
N ILE A 43 4.47 0.68 -12.71
CA ILE A 43 3.47 1.67 -12.25
C ILE A 43 3.81 3.06 -12.76
N SER A 44 5.10 3.41 -12.78
CA SER A 44 5.56 4.71 -13.30
C SER A 44 5.18 4.91 -14.77
N GLU A 45 5.30 3.87 -15.60
CA GLU A 45 4.87 3.92 -17.00
C GLU A 45 3.35 3.98 -17.16
N ILE A 46 2.61 3.27 -16.31
CA ILE A 46 1.13 3.31 -16.30
C ILE A 46 0.66 4.73 -15.98
N PHE A 47 1.19 5.35 -14.92
CA PHE A 47 0.85 6.73 -14.56
C PHE A 47 1.21 7.72 -15.67
N ALA A 48 2.37 7.56 -16.31
CA ALA A 48 2.82 8.45 -17.37
C ALA A 48 1.97 8.36 -18.65
N LYS A 49 1.47 7.18 -19.00
CA LYS A 49 0.73 6.94 -20.25
C LYS A 49 -0.79 7.04 -20.08
N GLU A 50 -1.33 6.51 -19.00
CA GLU A 50 -2.77 6.34 -18.77
C GLU A 50 -3.33 7.20 -17.62
N GLY A 51 -2.44 7.70 -16.75
CA GLY A 51 -2.81 8.50 -15.57
C GLY A 51 -3.22 7.68 -14.35
N GLU A 52 -3.42 8.38 -13.23
CA GLU A 52 -3.74 7.75 -11.94
C GLU A 52 -5.11 7.06 -11.96
N GLU A 53 -6.13 7.64 -12.62
CA GLU A 53 -7.48 7.06 -12.64
C GLU A 53 -7.48 5.65 -13.23
N TYR A 54 -6.75 5.45 -14.33
CA TYR A 54 -6.58 4.12 -14.93
C TYR A 54 -5.88 3.16 -13.98
N PHE A 55 -4.76 3.59 -13.38
CA PHE A 55 -4.04 2.78 -12.41
C PHE A 55 -4.95 2.35 -11.24
N ARG A 56 -5.75 3.26 -10.69
CA ARG A 56 -6.65 2.94 -9.57
C ARG A 56 -7.74 1.93 -9.97
N LYS A 57 -8.27 2.01 -11.18
CA LYS A 57 -9.22 1.00 -11.70
C LYS A 57 -8.53 -0.36 -11.79
N ARG A 58 -7.33 -0.42 -12.35
CA ARG A 58 -6.59 -1.67 -12.49
C ARG A 58 -6.14 -2.26 -11.16
N GLU A 59 -5.67 -1.42 -10.23
CA GLU A 59 -5.33 -1.79 -8.85
C GLU A 59 -6.52 -2.47 -8.15
N ARG A 60 -7.73 -1.92 -8.29
CA ARG A 60 -8.96 -2.52 -7.76
C ARG A 60 -9.30 -3.85 -8.43
N GLU A 61 -9.29 -3.92 -9.76
CA GLU A 61 -9.58 -5.16 -10.49
C GLU A 61 -8.63 -6.29 -10.06
N ILE A 62 -7.34 -5.98 -9.95
CA ILE A 62 -6.30 -6.93 -9.58
C ILE A 62 -6.44 -7.40 -8.13
N LEU A 63 -6.80 -6.50 -7.21
CA LEU A 63 -7.16 -6.86 -5.84
C LEU A 63 -8.30 -7.89 -5.80
N HIS A 64 -9.37 -7.66 -6.59
CA HIS A 64 -10.52 -8.57 -6.65
C HIS A 64 -10.16 -9.90 -7.31
N GLU A 65 -9.38 -9.88 -8.40
CA GLU A 65 -8.85 -11.08 -9.08
C GLU A 65 -8.05 -11.95 -8.09
N ILE A 66 -7.09 -11.37 -7.34
CA ILE A 66 -6.31 -12.11 -6.32
C ILE A 66 -7.24 -12.75 -5.28
N CYS A 67 -8.24 -12.00 -4.81
CA CYS A 67 -9.18 -12.51 -3.81
C CYS A 67 -10.06 -13.64 -4.34
N ASN A 68 -10.29 -13.73 -5.65
CA ASN A 68 -11.04 -14.81 -6.28
C ASN A 68 -10.17 -16.03 -6.64
N GLU A 69 -8.87 -15.81 -6.91
CA GLU A 69 -7.92 -16.86 -7.29
C GLU A 69 -7.41 -17.68 -6.10
N ALA A 70 -7.37 -17.08 -4.90
CA ALA A 70 -6.81 -17.72 -3.72
C ALA A 70 -7.63 -17.45 -2.45
N ASP A 71 -7.76 -18.47 -1.61
CA ASP A 71 -8.45 -18.39 -0.31
C ASP A 71 -7.52 -18.06 0.86
N GLU A 72 -6.20 -18.17 0.67
CA GLU A 72 -5.21 -17.98 1.73
C GLU A 72 -3.96 -17.24 1.25
N PHE A 73 -3.69 -16.07 1.86
CA PHE A 73 -2.51 -15.25 1.54
C PHE A 73 -2.33 -14.12 2.57
N VAL A 74 -1.14 -13.51 2.54
CA VAL A 74 -0.88 -12.17 3.08
C VAL A 74 -0.58 -11.23 1.92
N LEU A 75 -1.37 -10.17 1.77
CA LEU A 75 -1.23 -9.17 0.70
C LEU A 75 -0.84 -7.81 1.28
N ALA A 76 0.34 -7.31 0.94
CA ALA A 76 0.67 -5.91 1.15
C ALA A 76 0.02 -5.05 0.06
N THR A 77 -0.63 -3.96 0.46
CA THR A 77 -1.32 -3.06 -0.48
C THR A 77 -0.48 -1.82 -0.79
N GLY A 78 -0.78 -1.13 -1.89
CA GLY A 78 -0.27 0.21 -2.16
C GLY A 78 -0.77 1.20 -1.11
N GLY A 79 -0.01 2.28 -0.86
CA GLY A 79 -0.42 3.26 0.15
C GLY A 79 -1.76 3.93 -0.19
N GLY A 80 -2.10 4.06 -1.47
CA GLY A 80 -3.36 4.63 -1.93
C GLY A 80 -4.53 3.64 -1.92
N THR A 81 -4.28 2.33 -2.01
CA THR A 81 -5.32 1.31 -2.27
C THR A 81 -6.56 1.45 -1.38
N PRO A 82 -6.46 1.66 -0.05
CA PRO A 82 -7.65 1.78 0.81
C PRO A 82 -8.52 3.03 0.56
N CYS A 83 -7.98 4.04 -0.11
CA CYS A 83 -8.61 5.36 -0.25
C CYS A 83 -9.51 5.47 -1.48
N PHE A 84 -9.45 4.49 -2.39
CA PHE A 84 -10.18 4.52 -3.66
C PHE A 84 -11.27 3.47 -3.69
N PHE A 85 -12.38 3.84 -4.32
CA PHE A 85 -13.58 2.99 -4.45
C PHE A 85 -14.04 2.44 -3.11
N ASP A 86 -14.41 1.16 -3.09
CA ASP A 86 -14.81 0.37 -1.93
C ASP A 86 -13.69 -0.56 -1.45
N ASN A 87 -12.43 -0.36 -1.88
CA ASN A 87 -11.33 -1.29 -1.63
C ASN A 87 -11.15 -1.63 -0.15
N MET A 88 -11.21 -0.63 0.73
CA MET A 88 -11.07 -0.87 2.18
C MET A 88 -12.23 -1.71 2.74
N ASP A 89 -13.45 -1.40 2.32
CA ASP A 89 -14.65 -2.12 2.78
C ASP A 89 -14.67 -3.55 2.20
N TYR A 90 -14.23 -3.73 0.95
CA TYR A 90 -14.04 -5.02 0.30
C TYR A 90 -13.01 -5.90 1.02
N MET A 91 -11.81 -5.36 1.32
CA MET A 91 -10.79 -6.10 2.08
C MET A 91 -11.29 -6.50 3.47
N ASN A 92 -12.04 -5.61 4.13
CA ASN A 92 -12.69 -5.91 5.41
C ASN A 92 -13.73 -7.04 5.30
N GLN A 93 -14.44 -7.17 4.19
CA GLN A 93 -15.37 -8.28 3.97
C GLN A 93 -14.63 -9.57 3.63
N ALA A 94 -13.56 -9.49 2.85
CA ALA A 94 -12.82 -10.64 2.34
C ALA A 94 -11.85 -11.29 3.35
N GLY A 95 -11.35 -10.55 4.35
CA GLY A 95 -10.35 -11.07 5.28
C GLY A 95 -10.02 -10.15 6.45
N THR A 96 -8.88 -10.36 7.08
CA THR A 96 -8.38 -9.52 8.18
C THR A 96 -7.51 -8.41 7.62
N THR A 97 -7.87 -7.16 7.89
CA THR A 97 -7.08 -5.98 7.54
C THR A 97 -6.25 -5.54 8.73
N VAL A 98 -4.96 -5.31 8.51
CA VAL A 98 -4.00 -4.90 9.53
C VAL A 98 -3.40 -3.56 9.11
N PHE A 99 -3.69 -2.50 9.85
CA PHE A 99 -3.11 -1.18 9.63
C PHE A 99 -1.79 -1.05 10.38
N LEU A 100 -0.70 -0.83 9.64
CA LEU A 100 0.59 -0.42 10.22
C LEU A 100 0.59 1.08 10.50
N ASN A 101 0.32 1.45 11.75
CA ASN A 101 0.22 2.83 12.20
C ASN A 101 1.60 3.42 12.53
N THR A 102 2.43 3.53 11.51
CA THR A 102 3.77 4.08 11.63
C THR A 102 3.73 5.59 11.77
N SER A 103 4.41 6.12 12.80
CA SER A 103 4.45 7.57 13.03
C SER A 103 5.00 8.35 11.82
N PRO A 104 4.52 9.57 11.56
CA PRO A 104 5.04 10.43 10.49
C PRO A 104 6.56 10.62 10.55
N LEU A 105 7.13 10.77 11.75
CA LEU A 105 8.59 10.93 11.94
C LEU A 105 9.37 9.73 11.41
N VAL A 106 8.90 8.51 11.67
CA VAL A 106 9.55 7.28 11.17
C VAL A 106 9.37 7.15 9.66
N ILE A 107 8.20 7.51 9.12
CA ILE A 107 7.96 7.54 7.67
C ILE A 107 8.94 8.50 7.00
N VAL A 108 9.05 9.73 7.51
CA VAL A 108 9.94 10.77 6.98
C VAL A 108 11.39 10.32 7.01
N ASP A 109 11.88 9.78 8.14
CA ASP A 109 13.26 9.26 8.24
C ASP A 109 13.54 8.17 7.19
N ARG A 110 12.60 7.22 7.02
CA ARG A 110 12.73 6.17 6.00
C ARG A 110 12.73 6.73 4.58
N LEU A 111 11.86 7.70 4.28
CA LEU A 111 11.83 8.35 2.97
C LEU A 111 13.09 9.16 2.70
N LYS A 112 13.66 9.85 3.70
CA LYS A 112 14.94 10.57 3.58
C LYS A 112 16.07 9.64 3.18
N ARG A 113 16.15 8.44 3.77
CA ARG A 113 17.15 7.42 3.42
C ARG A 113 16.98 6.85 2.00
N GLN A 114 15.77 6.90 1.46
CA GLN A 114 15.42 6.44 0.10
C GLN A 114 15.43 7.56 -0.95
N ARG A 115 15.87 8.78 -0.59
CA ARG A 115 15.84 9.94 -1.50
C ARG A 115 16.58 9.72 -2.81
N ALA A 116 17.69 8.99 -2.79
CA ALA A 116 18.48 8.69 -3.98
C ALA A 116 17.67 7.90 -5.04
N ASP A 117 16.75 7.04 -4.60
CA ASP A 117 15.95 6.16 -5.45
C ASP A 117 14.61 6.79 -5.86
N ARG A 118 14.28 7.98 -5.33
CA ARG A 118 13.00 8.67 -5.55
C ARG A 118 13.24 10.14 -5.94
N PRO A 119 13.55 10.43 -7.22
CA PRO A 119 13.89 11.78 -7.69
C PRO A 119 12.85 12.85 -7.36
N LEU A 120 11.56 12.48 -7.32
CA LEU A 120 10.46 13.38 -6.94
C LEU A 120 10.52 13.80 -5.46
N LEU A 121 11.06 12.97 -4.57
CA LEU A 121 11.24 13.30 -3.15
C LEU A 121 12.51 14.12 -2.90
N ALA A 122 13.47 14.11 -3.83
CA ALA A 122 14.70 14.88 -3.74
C ALA A 122 14.47 16.39 -3.94
N MET A 123 13.32 16.78 -4.50
CA MET A 123 12.95 18.18 -4.70
C MET A 123 12.43 18.86 -3.43
N TYR A 124 12.07 18.11 -2.39
CA TYR A 124 11.57 18.64 -1.14
C TYR A 124 12.69 18.82 -0.11
N SER A 125 12.72 19.98 0.55
CA SER A 125 13.45 20.15 1.81
C SER A 125 12.92 19.19 2.89
N ASP A 126 13.67 19.06 3.97
CA ASP A 126 13.29 18.18 5.09
C ASP A 126 11.95 18.59 5.72
N ASP A 127 11.72 19.89 5.87
CA ASP A 127 10.50 20.45 6.46
C ASP A 127 9.29 20.30 5.51
N GLU A 128 9.50 20.54 4.21
CA GLU A 128 8.44 20.36 3.21
C GLU A 128 8.03 18.88 3.08
N LEU A 129 9.01 17.95 3.15
CA LEU A 129 8.73 16.52 3.15
C LEU A 129 7.93 16.11 4.38
N GLU A 130 8.29 16.61 5.56
CA GLU A 130 7.55 16.33 6.78
C GLU A 130 6.12 16.86 6.71
N PHE A 131 5.95 18.11 6.28
CA PHE A 131 4.63 18.71 6.08
C PHE A 131 3.79 17.90 5.09
N PHE A 132 4.35 17.57 3.92
CA PHE A 132 3.68 16.76 2.92
C PHE A 132 3.24 15.39 3.46
N VAL A 133 4.12 14.69 4.19
CA VAL A 133 3.79 13.39 4.77
C VAL A 133 2.67 13.51 5.79
N ARG A 134 2.67 14.54 6.64
CA ARG A 134 1.62 14.75 7.65
C ARG A 134 0.27 14.98 7.00
N GLU A 135 0.17 15.98 6.13
CA GLU A 135 -1.08 16.31 5.41
C GLU A 135 -1.63 15.09 4.64
N HIS A 136 -0.74 14.38 3.95
CA HIS A 136 -1.15 13.25 3.15
C HIS A 136 -1.51 12.02 3.99
N LEU A 137 -0.88 11.81 5.14
CA LEU A 137 -1.29 10.77 6.07
C LEU A 137 -2.65 11.11 6.68
N GLU A 138 -2.87 12.36 7.10
CA GLU A 138 -4.12 12.83 7.69
C GLU A 138 -5.31 12.62 6.77
N SER A 139 -5.19 12.96 5.48
CA SER A 139 -6.24 12.70 4.48
C SER A 139 -6.56 11.21 4.28
N ARG A 140 -5.63 10.31 4.60
CA ARG A 140 -5.78 8.85 4.41
C ARG A 140 -6.18 8.10 5.67
N LEU A 141 -5.95 8.69 6.86
CA LEU A 141 -6.30 8.10 8.14
C LEU A 141 -7.76 7.64 8.25
N PRO A 142 -8.77 8.38 7.72
CA PRO A 142 -10.17 7.92 7.77
C PRO A 142 -10.39 6.55 7.11
N PHE A 143 -9.57 6.19 6.12
CA PHE A 143 -9.64 4.88 5.46
C PHE A 143 -8.82 3.83 6.22
N TYR A 144 -7.60 4.16 6.62
CA TYR A 144 -6.74 3.24 7.36
C TYR A 144 -7.34 2.81 8.71
N LEU A 145 -8.01 3.71 9.41
CA LEU A 145 -8.66 3.45 10.70
C LEU A 145 -9.89 2.52 10.60
N LYS A 146 -10.36 2.20 9.38
CA LYS A 146 -11.37 1.14 9.17
C LYS A 146 -10.78 -0.27 9.30
N ALA A 147 -9.47 -0.42 9.44
CA ALA A 147 -8.86 -1.73 9.55
C ALA A 147 -9.33 -2.46 10.81
N LYS A 148 -9.43 -3.79 10.74
CA LYS A 148 -9.88 -4.63 11.86
C LYS A 148 -8.86 -4.66 12.99
N GLU A 149 -7.58 -4.58 12.64
CA GLU A 149 -6.46 -4.59 13.56
C GLU A 149 -5.50 -3.44 13.26
N GLN A 150 -4.78 -3.00 14.28
CA GLN A 150 -3.80 -1.94 14.20
C GLN A 150 -2.53 -2.35 14.95
N VAL A 151 -1.37 -2.11 14.32
CA VAL A 151 -0.03 -2.42 14.83
C VAL A 151 0.86 -1.20 14.75
#